data_AF-A0A3B0AN20-F1
#
_entry.id   AF-A0A3B0AN20-F1
#
_cell.length_a   1.000
_cell.length_b   1.000
_cell.length_c   1.000
_cell.angle_alpha   90.00
_cell.angle_beta   90.00
_cell.angle_gamma   90.00
#
_symmetry.space_group_name_H-M   'P 1'
#
loop_
_entity.id
_entity.type
_entity.pdbx_description
1 polymer ?
#
loop_
_entity_poly.entity_id
_entity_poly.type
_entity_poly.pdbx_seq_one_letter_code
_entity_poly.pdbx_strand_id
1 'polypeptide(L)'
;MDAAMVTAIGALLASPVAALAAVYGSRAAGRAQREGGVIGGYDSLTNQLQEERTELRTELAAVRAELAAERAESTRLRLLVQQLGGTP
;
A
#
# COMPACT_ATOMS: atom_id res chain seq x y z
N MET A 1 -36.51 46.67 23.84
CA MET A 1 -35.32 46.26 23.08
C MET A 1 -35.80 45.81 21.72
N ASP A 2 -35.37 46.49 20.65
CA ASP A 2 -35.74 46.15 19.28
C ASP A 2 -35.11 44.79 18.89
N ALA A 3 -35.86 43.96 18.16
CA ALA A 3 -35.42 42.63 17.75
C ALA A 3 -34.12 42.70 16.94
N ALA A 4 -33.96 43.75 16.14
CA ALA A 4 -32.75 44.02 15.38
C ALA A 4 -31.50 44.18 16.28
N MET A 5 -31.66 44.76 17.47
CA MET A 5 -30.55 44.96 18.42
C MET A 5 -30.14 43.65 19.09
N VAL A 6 -31.09 42.76 19.38
CA VAL A 6 -30.81 41.42 19.92
C VAL A 6 -30.12 40.55 18.87
N THR A 7 -30.57 40.61 17.61
CA THR A 7 -29.93 39.89 16.51
C THR A 7 -28.52 40.41 16.23
N ALA A 8 -28.30 41.73 16.29
CA ALA A 8 -26.98 42.33 16.11
C ALA A 8 -25.99 41.92 17.21
N ILE A 9 -26.42 41.92 18.48
CA ILE A 9 -25.58 41.47 19.60
C ILE A 9 -25.32 39.95 19.51
N GLY A 10 -26.34 39.17 19.15
CA GLY A 10 -26.20 37.73 18.91
C GLY A 10 -25.21 37.42 17.79
N ALA A 11 -25.25 38.17 16.69
CA ALA A 11 -24.31 38.01 15.56
C ALA A 11 -22.87 38.41 15.95
N LEU A 12 -22.72 39.50 16.72
CA LEU A 12 -21.40 39.96 17.19
C LEU A 12 -20.75 38.96 18.16
N LEU A 13 -21.54 38.28 18.99
CA LEU A 13 -21.03 37.27 19.93
C LEU A 13 -20.88 35.88 19.30
N ALA A 14 -21.70 35.54 18.31
CA ALA A 14 -21.59 34.27 17.58
C ALA A 14 -20.36 34.23 16.66
N SER A 15 -19.94 35.38 16.10
CA SER A 15 -18.79 35.49 15.20
C SER A 15 -17.46 35.03 15.85
N PRO A 16 -17.08 35.49 17.05
CA PRO A 16 -15.88 35.03 17.75
C PRO A 16 -15.94 33.55 18.13
N VAL A 17 -17.10 33.07 18.58
CA VAL A 17 -17.28 31.67 18.99
C VAL A 17 -17.17 30.73 17.79
N ALA A 18 -17.77 31.10 16.65
CA ALA A 18 -17.64 30.35 15.40
C ALA A 18 -16.20 30.36 14.88
N ALA A 19 -15.50 31.49 14.97
CA ALA A 19 -14.08 31.58 14.59
C ALA A 19 -13.18 30.71 15.48
N LEU A 20 -13.40 30.72 16.80
CA LEU A 20 -12.66 29.86 17.74
C LEU A 20 -12.96 28.37 17.52
N ALA A 21 -14.23 28.01 17.29
CA ALA A 21 -14.63 26.65 16.97
C ALA A 21 -14.03 26.17 15.64
N ALA A 22 -13.95 27.04 14.62
CA ALA A 22 -13.32 26.73 13.34
C ALA A 22 -11.79 26.54 13.48
N VAL A 23 -11.11 27.35 14.29
CA VAL A 23 -9.67 27.19 14.56
C VAL A 23 -9.38 25.90 15.34
N TYR A 24 -10.23 25.54 16.32
CA TYR A 24 -10.07 24.28 17.04
C TYR A 24 -10.41 23.06 16.18
N GLY A 25 -11.49 23.14 15.39
CA GLY A 25 -11.94 22.11 14.46
C GLY A 25 -10.93 21.85 13.34
N SER A 26 -10.34 22.89 12.76
CA SER A 26 -9.31 22.77 11.71
C SER A 26 -8.02 22.13 12.23
N ARG A 27 -7.61 22.42 13.47
CA ARG A 27 -6.45 21.77 14.11
C ARG A 27 -6.70 20.31 14.45
N ALA A 28 -7.92 19.95 14.85
CA ALA A 28 -8.30 18.56 15.09
C ALA A 28 -8.41 17.78 13.77
N ALA A 29 -9.05 18.36 12.76
CA ALA A 29 -9.16 17.79 11.42
C ALA A 29 -7.79 17.58 10.76
N GLY A 30 -6.87 18.54 10.89
CA GLY A 30 -5.51 18.40 10.36
C GLY A 30 -4.68 17.30 11.03
N ARG A 31 -4.94 16.97 12.30
CA ARG A 31 -4.31 15.83 12.98
C ARG A 31 -4.93 14.50 12.55
N ALA A 32 -6.26 14.42 12.54
CA ALA A 32 -6.97 13.22 12.08
C ALA A 32 -6.66 12.87 10.61
N GLN A 33 -6.52 13.86 9.73
CA GLN A 33 -6.13 13.64 8.33
C GLN A 33 -4.68 13.16 8.18
N ARG A 34 -3.76 13.66 9.02
CA ARG A 34 -2.37 13.17 9.03
C ARG A 34 -2.28 11.76 9.57
N GLU A 35 -2.96 11.46 10.66
CA GLU A 35 -2.99 10.13 11.27
C GLU A 35 -3.66 9.11 10.33
N GLY A 36 -4.79 9.47 9.71
CA GLY A 36 -5.45 8.63 8.70
C GLY A 36 -4.61 8.43 7.43
N GLY A 37 -3.88 9.46 6.99
CA GLY A 37 -2.97 9.36 5.84
C GLY A 37 -1.74 8.50 6.10
N VAL A 38 -1.18 8.54 7.32
CA VAL A 38 -0.04 7.70 7.70
C VAL A 38 -0.45 6.24 7.85
N ILE A 39 -1.58 5.95 8.51
CA ILE A 39 -2.10 4.58 8.66
C ILE A 39 -2.45 3.99 7.30
N GLY A 40 -3.18 4.74 6.45
CA GLY A 40 -3.50 4.29 5.09
C GLY A 40 -2.25 4.10 4.22
N GLY A 41 -1.20 4.92 4.44
CA GLY A 41 0.10 4.75 3.80
C GLY A 41 0.79 3.44 4.18
N TYR A 42 0.81 3.10 5.47
CA TYR A 42 1.38 1.82 5.94
C TYR A 42 0.59 0.60 5.42
N ASP A 43 -0.73 0.67 5.39
CA ASP A 43 -1.56 -0.40 4.84
C ASP A 43 -1.28 -0.60 3.34
N SER A 44 -1.13 0.48 2.57
CA SER A 44 -0.79 0.38 1.15
C SER A 44 0.59 -0.24 0.90
N LEU A 45 1.61 0.12 1.70
CA LEU A 45 2.96 -0.42 1.56
C LEU A 45 3.01 -1.90 1.96
N THR A 46 2.31 -2.27 3.03
CA THR A 46 2.27 -3.67 3.47
C THR A 46 1.52 -4.56 2.48
N ASN A 47 0.45 -4.07 1.86
CA ASN A 47 -0.24 -4.77 0.78
C ASN A 47 0.68 -4.94 -0.45
N GLN A 48 1.36 -3.89 -0.91
CA GLN A 48 2.31 -3.97 -2.02
C GLN A 48 3.45 -4.98 -1.73
N LEU A 49 4.03 -4.93 -0.53
CA LEU A 49 5.05 -5.90 -0.11
C LEU A 49 4.54 -7.34 -0.09
N GLN A 50 3.28 -7.57 0.29
CA GLN A 50 2.67 -8.89 0.28
C GLN A 50 2.43 -9.40 -1.14
N GLU A 51 1.99 -8.52 -2.04
CA GLU A 51 1.80 -8.82 -3.46
C GLU A 51 3.15 -9.18 -4.12
N GLU A 52 4.17 -8.32 -3.98
CA GLU A 52 5.52 -8.57 -4.51
C GLU A 52 6.11 -9.86 -3.95
N ARG A 53 5.94 -10.13 -2.64
CA ARG A 53 6.42 -11.38 -2.04
C ARG A 53 5.73 -12.60 -2.66
N THR A 54 4.46 -12.50 -2.99
CA THR A 54 3.67 -13.59 -3.57
C THR A 54 4.05 -13.81 -5.03
N GLU A 55 4.25 -12.74 -5.79
CA GLU A 55 4.75 -12.75 -7.16
C GLU A 55 6.15 -13.39 -7.23
N LEU A 56 7.11 -12.90 -6.43
CA LEU A 56 8.46 -13.45 -6.37
C LEU A 56 8.50 -14.92 -5.98
N ARG A 57 7.62 -15.36 -5.07
CA ARG A 57 7.51 -16.79 -4.71
C ARG A 57 7.02 -17.63 -5.88
N THR A 58 6.10 -17.10 -6.66
CA THR A 58 5.54 -17.77 -7.84
C THR A 58 6.59 -17.86 -8.94
N GLU A 59 7.27 -16.76 -9.24
CA GLU A 59 8.36 -16.72 -10.22
C GLU A 59 9.51 -17.66 -9.83
N LEU A 60 9.92 -17.64 -8.57
CA LEU A 60 10.98 -18.51 -8.07
C LEU A 60 10.57 -20.00 -8.14
N ALA A 61 9.29 -20.32 -7.92
CA ALA A 61 8.79 -21.68 -8.12
C ALA A 61 8.83 -22.10 -9.60
N ALA A 62 8.44 -21.20 -10.51
CA ALA A 62 8.49 -21.44 -11.96
C ALA A 62 9.94 -21.67 -12.44
N VAL A 63 10.86 -20.77 -12.08
CA VAL A 63 12.29 -20.89 -12.44
C VAL A 63 12.90 -22.16 -11.88
N ARG A 64 12.55 -22.57 -10.66
CA ARG A 64 13.00 -23.85 -10.10
C ARG A 64 12.48 -25.05 -10.87
N ALA A 65 11.23 -25.01 -11.34
CA ALA A 65 10.64 -26.07 -12.14
C ALA A 65 11.31 -26.17 -13.51
N GLU A 66 11.54 -25.03 -14.18
CA GLU A 66 12.27 -24.95 -15.45
C GLU A 66 13.70 -25.48 -15.30
N LEU A 67 14.43 -25.05 -14.27
CA LEU A 67 15.78 -25.55 -14.00
C LEU A 67 15.80 -27.07 -13.76
N ALA A 68 14.79 -27.62 -13.09
CA ALA A 68 14.67 -29.06 -12.88
C ALA A 68 14.41 -29.81 -14.19
N ALA A 69 13.56 -29.26 -15.06
CA ALA A 69 13.29 -29.81 -16.39
C ALA A 69 14.53 -29.80 -17.28
N GLU A 70 15.23 -28.66 -17.35
CA GLU A 70 16.48 -28.51 -18.10
C GLU A 70 17.58 -29.46 -17.63
N ARG A 71 17.72 -29.64 -16.30
CA ARG A 71 18.65 -30.63 -15.75
C ARG A 71 18.29 -32.05 -16.15
N ALA A 72 17.01 -32.41 -16.10
CA ALA A 72 16.55 -33.73 -16.50
C ALA A 72 16.80 -33.98 -18.00
N GLU A 73 16.54 -32.98 -18.84
CA GLU A 73 16.81 -33.07 -20.28
C GLU A 73 18.32 -33.15 -20.58
N SER A 74 19.13 -32.33 -19.91
CA SER A 74 20.59 -32.41 -20.02
C SER A 74 21.11 -33.80 -19.65
N THR A 75 20.62 -34.40 -18.56
CA THR A 75 20.97 -35.78 -18.18
C THR A 75 20.52 -36.78 -19.24
N ARG A 76 19.29 -36.65 -19.77
CA ARG A 76 18.79 -37.51 -20.84
C ARG A 76 19.68 -37.45 -22.09
N LEU A 77 20.04 -36.24 -22.52
CA LEU A 77 20.88 -36.01 -23.69
C LEU A 77 22.29 -36.57 -23.50
N ARG A 78 22.90 -36.37 -22.33
CA ARG A 78 24.21 -36.97 -22.00
C ARG A 78 24.18 -38.49 -22.06
N LEU A 79 23.13 -39.11 -21.53
CA LEU A 79 22.94 -40.56 -21.62
C LEU A 79 22.81 -41.03 -23.08
N LEU A 80 22.09 -40.28 -23.91
CA LEU A 80 21.94 -40.60 -25.33
C LEU A 80 23.27 -40.46 -26.09
N VAL A 81 24.05 -39.40 -25.82
CA VAL A 81 25.40 -39.23 -26.37
C VAL A 81 26.28 -40.41 -26.01
N GLN A 82 26.25 -40.84 -24.75
CA GLN A 82 27.00 -41.99 -24.27
C GLN A 82 26.56 -43.30 -24.93
N GLN A 83 25.26 -43.51 -25.13
CA GLN A 83 24.71 -44.68 -25.85
C GLN A 83 25.15 -44.72 -27.32
N LEU A 84 25.32 -43.56 -27.95
CA LEU A 84 25.80 -43.43 -29.33
C LEU A 84 27.34 -43.54 -29.43
N GLY A 85 28.03 -43.83 -28.34
CA GLY A 85 29.50 -43.97 -28.31
C GLY A 85 30.25 -42.64 -28.27
N GLY A 86 29.55 -41.52 -28.07
CA GLY A 86 30.16 -40.23 -27.80
C GLY A 86 30.56 -40.09 -26.32
N THR A 87 31.53 -39.22 -26.06
CA THR A 87 31.88 -38.82 -24.70
C THR A 87 31.12 -37.52 -24.37
N PRO A 88 30.29 -37.48 -23.31
CA PRO A 88 29.46 -36.32 -22.96
C PRO A 88 30.24 -35.12 -22.44
#